data_AF-A0A7Y1VT49-F1
#
_entry.id   AF-A0A7Y1VT49-F1
#
_cell.length_a   1.000
_cell.length_b   1.000
_cell.length_c   1.000
_cell.angle_alpha   90.00
_cell.angle_beta   90.00
_cell.angle_gamma   90.00
#
_symmetry.space_group_name_H-M   'P 1'
#
loop_
_entity.id
_entity.type
_entity.pdbx_description
1 polymer ?
#
loop_
_entity_poly.entity_id
_entity_poly.type
_entity_poly.pdbx_seq_one_letter_code
_entity_poly.pdbx_strand_id
1 'polypeptide(L)'
;PVPSYQSQQRSHGDPYLKNQTERPHNDERQDRLEQKAKEELRARNKKLNNPQSVIDLENEPAYLRRKVELDDVPHSSEITVSRWTITGDEEPEIRKDNPYLHDNVD
;
A
#
# COMPACT_ATOMS: atom_id res chain seq x y z
N PRO A 1 -59.66 3.52 48.71
CA PRO A 1 -58.19 3.50 48.91
C PRO A 1 -57.46 3.35 47.56
N VAL A 2 -56.71 4.38 47.15
CA VAL A 2 -55.91 4.40 45.92
C VAL A 2 -54.49 4.79 46.33
N PRO A 3 -53.42 4.06 45.93
CA PRO A 3 -52.07 4.35 46.42
C PRO A 3 -51.47 5.57 45.70
N SER A 4 -50.86 6.49 46.46
CA SER A 4 -50.15 7.64 45.89
C SER A 4 -48.76 7.23 45.43
N TYR A 5 -48.43 7.46 44.16
CA TYR A 5 -47.06 7.31 43.67
C TYR A 5 -46.24 8.55 44.09
N GLN A 6 -45.31 8.35 45.02
CA GLN A 6 -44.34 9.36 45.39
C GLN A 6 -43.31 9.47 44.25
N SER A 7 -43.46 10.50 43.41
CA SER A 7 -42.49 10.85 42.38
C SER A 7 -41.18 11.27 43.04
N GLN A 8 -40.18 10.38 43.05
CA GLN A 8 -38.80 10.76 43.30
C GLN A 8 -38.32 11.58 42.10
N GLN A 9 -38.18 12.90 42.29
CA GLN A 9 -37.47 13.73 41.33
C GLN A 9 -36.00 13.29 41.30
N ARG A 10 -35.62 12.45 40.33
CA ARG A 10 -34.23 12.31 39.93
C ARG A 10 -33.90 13.52 39.09
N SER A 11 -33.11 14.45 39.62
CA SER A 11 -32.47 15.49 38.82
C SER A 11 -31.44 14.82 37.92
N HIS A 12 -31.86 14.36 36.75
CA HIS A 12 -30.92 14.11 35.67
C HIS A 12 -30.50 15.46 35.11
N GLY A 13 -29.40 15.97 35.65
CA GLY A 13 -28.68 17.09 35.07
C GLY A 13 -28.34 16.77 33.62
N ASP A 14 -28.63 17.72 32.75
CA ASP A 14 -28.52 17.57 31.31
C ASP A 14 -27.04 17.33 30.92
N PRO A 15 -26.67 16.14 30.40
CA PRO A 15 -25.27 15.78 30.12
C PRO A 15 -24.67 16.58 28.97
N TYR A 16 -25.49 17.37 28.25
CA TYR A 16 -25.07 18.19 27.11
C TYR A 16 -24.44 19.54 27.50
N LEU A 17 -24.36 19.89 28.80
CA LEU A 17 -23.66 21.10 29.28
C LEU A 17 -22.15 20.93 29.50
N LYS A 18 -21.54 19.87 28.99
CA LYS A 18 -20.08 19.72 28.98
C LYS A 18 -19.56 20.14 27.61
N ASN A 19 -18.62 21.09 27.57
CA ASN A 19 -17.70 21.42 26.45
C ASN A 19 -17.85 22.81 25.78
N GLN A 20 -18.07 23.89 26.55
CA GLN A 20 -17.90 25.26 26.03
C GLN A 20 -16.61 25.98 26.48
N THR A 21 -15.76 25.39 27.34
CA THR A 21 -14.58 26.10 27.89
C THR A 21 -13.22 25.45 27.64
N GLU A 22 -13.13 24.34 26.91
CA GLU A 22 -11.86 23.60 26.69
C GLU A 22 -11.39 23.61 25.22
N ARG A 23 -11.93 24.49 24.36
CA ARG A 23 -11.66 24.50 22.91
C ARG A 23 -10.72 25.59 22.33
N PRO A 24 -9.80 26.25 23.06
CA PRO A 24 -8.85 27.14 22.36
C PRO A 24 -7.48 26.51 22.06
N HIS A 25 -7.04 25.45 22.77
CA HIS A 25 -5.65 24.95 22.66
C HIS A 25 -5.44 23.70 21.80
N ASN A 26 -6.50 23.01 21.39
CA ASN A 26 -6.38 21.86 20.49
C ASN A 26 -6.44 22.29 19.01
N ASP A 27 -7.30 23.27 18.72
CA ASP A 27 -7.54 23.78 17.36
C ASP A 27 -6.29 24.44 16.78
N GLU A 28 -5.59 25.30 17.55
CA GLU A 28 -4.35 25.93 17.08
C GLU A 28 -3.24 24.90 16.75
N ARG A 29 -3.16 23.79 17.48
CA ARG A 29 -2.19 22.73 17.18
C ARG A 29 -2.58 21.96 15.93
N GLN A 30 -3.87 21.69 15.73
CA GLN A 30 -4.40 21.05 14.53
C GLN A 30 -4.22 21.93 13.30
N ASP A 31 -4.53 23.21 13.39
CA ASP A 31 -4.35 24.19 12.30
C ASP A 31 -2.88 24.27 11.87
N ARG A 32 -1.94 24.29 12.84
CA ARG A 32 -0.51 24.30 12.54
C ARG A 32 -0.05 23.01 11.87
N LEU A 33 -0.57 21.86 12.28
CA LEU A 33 -0.27 20.57 11.64
C LEU A 33 -0.85 20.53 10.21
N GLU A 34 -2.06 21.03 10.01
CA GLU A 34 -2.69 21.08 8.70
C GLU A 34 -1.95 22.02 7.74
N GLN A 35 -1.57 23.21 8.21
CA GLN A 35 -0.75 24.15 7.44
C GLN A 35 0.58 23.52 7.03
N LYS A 36 1.27 22.85 7.97
CA LYS A 36 2.53 22.16 7.69
C LYS A 36 2.36 21.05 6.65
N ALA A 37 1.32 20.21 6.78
CA ALA A 37 1.02 19.15 5.82
C ALA A 37 0.72 19.73 4.42
N LYS A 38 -0.02 20.83 4.36
CA LYS A 38 -0.36 21.54 3.12
C LYS A 38 0.86 22.16 2.46
N GLU A 39 1.78 22.73 3.24
CA GLU A 39 3.06 23.25 2.75
C GLU A 39 3.96 22.15 2.20
N GLU A 40 4.06 21.02 2.89
CA GLU A 40 4.83 19.87 2.44
C GLU A 40 4.26 19.28 1.13
N LEU A 41 2.94 19.15 1.05
CA LEU A 41 2.25 18.72 -0.16
C LEU A 41 2.50 19.69 -1.31
N ARG A 42 2.43 21.00 -1.07
CA ARG A 42 2.72 22.02 -2.09
C ARG A 42 4.17 21.96 -2.56
N ALA A 43 5.13 21.78 -1.64
CA ALA A 43 6.54 21.65 -1.97
C ALA A 43 6.79 20.42 -2.87
N ARG A 44 6.12 19.30 -2.58
CA ARG A 44 6.20 18.09 -3.40
C ARG A 44 5.58 18.26 -4.79
N ASN A 45 4.44 18.95 -4.90
CA ASN A 45 3.74 19.16 -6.17
C ASN A 45 4.41 20.22 -7.07
N LYS A 46 5.21 21.14 -6.51
CA LYS A 46 5.80 22.25 -7.28
C LYS A 46 6.71 21.79 -8.42
N LYS A 47 7.38 20.64 -8.28
CA LYS A 47 8.24 20.05 -9.32
C LYS A 47 7.43 19.44 -10.47
N LEU A 48 6.23 18.94 -10.18
CA LEU A 48 5.37 18.26 -11.17
C LEU A 48 4.47 19.23 -11.95
N ASN A 49 4.26 20.46 -11.45
CA ASN A 49 3.42 21.45 -12.11
C ASN A 49 4.11 22.20 -13.27
N ASN A 50 5.44 22.08 -13.41
CA ASN A 50 6.16 22.70 -14.51
C ASN A 50 6.24 21.72 -15.69
N PRO A 51 5.65 22.00 -16.86
CA PRO A 51 5.68 21.09 -18.00
C PRO A 51 7.10 20.76 -18.47
N GLN A 52 8.05 21.70 -18.36
CA GLN A 52 9.46 21.42 -18.68
C GLN A 52 10.06 20.39 -17.72
N SER A 53 9.79 20.51 -16.42
CA SER A 53 10.26 19.52 -15.45
C SER A 53 9.63 18.15 -15.64
N VAL A 54 8.39 18.08 -16.14
CA VAL A 54 7.73 16.80 -16.43
C VAL A 54 8.39 16.14 -17.65
N ILE A 55 8.63 16.91 -18.71
CA ILE A 55 9.35 16.45 -19.90
C ILE A 55 10.74 15.92 -19.53
N ASP A 56 11.49 16.65 -18.72
CA ASP A 56 12.81 16.21 -18.23
C ASP A 56 12.73 14.89 -17.44
N LEU A 57 11.67 14.69 -16.66
CA LEU A 57 11.43 13.44 -15.94
C LEU A 57 11.01 12.29 -16.87
N GLU A 58 10.33 12.56 -17.97
CA GLU A 58 9.84 11.56 -18.93
C GLU A 58 10.89 11.07 -19.93
N ASN A 59 11.96 11.86 -20.14
CA ASN A 59 13.05 11.49 -21.05
C ASN A 59 13.81 10.22 -20.61
N GLU A 60 13.79 9.89 -19.32
CA GLU A 60 14.45 8.70 -18.77
C GLU A 60 13.46 7.79 -18.02
N PRO A 61 13.61 6.46 -18.14
CA PRO A 61 12.76 5.52 -17.43
C PRO A 61 12.92 5.64 -15.91
N ALA A 62 11.86 5.29 -15.19
CA ALA A 62 11.78 5.54 -13.75
C ALA A 62 12.86 4.82 -12.92
N TYR A 63 13.32 3.64 -13.35
CA TYR A 63 14.36 2.88 -12.64
C TYR A 63 15.72 3.60 -12.70
N LEU A 64 16.10 4.14 -13.87
CA LEU A 64 17.31 4.96 -14.02
C LEU A 64 17.22 6.26 -13.21
N ARG A 65 16.10 6.98 -13.37
CA ARG A 65 15.84 8.24 -12.67
C ARG A 65 15.91 8.11 -11.15
N ARG A 66 15.53 6.96 -10.60
CA ARG A 66 15.55 6.65 -9.16
C ARG A 66 16.81 5.93 -8.71
N LYS A 67 17.75 5.63 -9.62
CA LYS A 67 18.96 4.82 -9.35
C LYS A 67 18.61 3.48 -8.69
N VAL A 68 17.55 2.84 -9.19
CA VAL A 68 17.12 1.51 -8.74
C VAL A 68 17.86 0.49 -9.60
N GLU A 69 18.64 -0.37 -8.95
CA GLU A 69 19.25 -1.54 -9.56
C GLU A 69 18.18 -2.62 -9.76
N LEU A 70 18.12 -3.21 -10.96
CA LEU A 70 17.21 -4.31 -11.27
C LEU A 70 17.97 -5.62 -11.11
N ASP A 71 17.32 -6.60 -10.50
CA ASP A 71 17.84 -7.96 -10.43
C ASP A 71 17.85 -8.59 -11.82
N ASP A 72 18.93 -9.29 -12.15
CA ASP A 72 19.03 -10.09 -13.36
C ASP A 72 18.23 -11.37 -13.16
N VAL A 73 17.02 -11.38 -13.69
CA VAL A 73 16.10 -12.53 -13.63
C VAL A 73 16.00 -13.17 -15.00
N PRO A 74 15.99 -14.52 -15.07
CA PRO A 74 15.86 -15.22 -16.34
C PRO A 74 14.59 -14.77 -17.07
N HIS A 75 14.71 -14.59 -18.38
CA HIS A 75 13.60 -14.09 -19.18
C HIS A 75 12.47 -15.12 -19.18
N SER A 76 11.21 -14.70 -19.27
CA SER A 76 10.07 -15.62 -19.22
C SER A 76 10.01 -16.60 -20.42
N SER A 77 10.72 -16.28 -21.51
CA SER A 77 10.88 -17.20 -22.64
C SER A 77 12.05 -18.18 -22.46
N GLU A 78 12.90 -17.98 -21.45
CA GLU A 78 13.90 -18.98 -21.08
C GLU A 78 13.17 -20.13 -20.41
N ILE A 79 13.15 -21.27 -21.11
CA ILE A 79 12.55 -22.49 -20.61
C ILE A 79 13.55 -23.06 -19.60
N THR A 80 13.25 -22.96 -18.31
CA THR A 80 13.86 -23.81 -17.28
C THR A 80 13.35 -25.23 -17.49
N VAL A 81 13.88 -25.93 -18.50
CA VAL A 81 13.54 -27.33 -18.75
C VAL A 81 13.97 -28.13 -17.53
N SER A 82 12.98 -28.59 -16.76
CA SER A 82 13.24 -29.57 -15.70
C SER A 82 13.81 -30.82 -16.35
N ARG A 83 15.02 -31.22 -15.96
CA ARG A 83 15.62 -32.52 -16.35
C ARG A 83 14.77 -33.73 -15.94
N TRP A 84 13.77 -33.50 -15.08
CA TRP A 84 12.87 -34.51 -14.55
C TRP A 84 11.60 -34.63 -15.39
N THR A 85 11.24 -35.86 -15.77
CA THR A 85 10.00 -36.18 -16.48
C THR A 85 9.12 -37.06 -15.59
N ILE A 86 7.81 -36.76 -15.52
CA ILE A 86 6.81 -37.62 -14.86
C ILE A 86 6.11 -38.46 -15.93
N THR A 87 6.18 -39.78 -15.83
CA THR A 87 5.50 -40.70 -16.75
C THR A 87 4.09 -41.01 -16.23
N GLY A 88 3.09 -40.95 -17.10
CA GLY A 88 1.67 -41.17 -16.75
C GLY A 88 1.24 -42.65 -16.76
N ASP A 89 2.18 -43.57 -16.52
CA ASP A 89 1.84 -44.99 -16.40
C ASP A 89 1.22 -45.28 -15.02
N GLU A 90 0.69 -46.49 -14.84
CA GLU A 90 -0.12 -46.93 -13.67
C GLU A 90 0.53 -46.64 -12.29
N GLU A 91 1.85 -46.38 -12.28
CA GLU A 91 2.63 -45.84 -11.15
C GLU A 91 3.47 -44.62 -11.63
N PRO A 92 3.23 -43.39 -11.13
CA PRO A 92 3.93 -42.21 -11.60
C PRO A 92 5.37 -42.16 -11.07
N GLU A 93 6.34 -42.46 -11.93
CA GLU A 93 7.77 -42.36 -11.63
C GLU A 93 8.36 -41.02 -12.10
N ILE A 94 9.19 -40.41 -11.26
CA ILE A 94 9.97 -39.22 -11.62
C ILE A 94 11.34 -39.68 -12.14
N ARG A 95 11.57 -39.56 -13.45
CA ARG A 95 12.84 -39.95 -14.09
C ARG A 95 13.75 -38.75 -14.33
N LYS A 96 15.04 -38.90 -14.03
CA LYS A 96 16.08 -37.86 -14.22
C LYS A 96 16.56 -37.72 -15.67
N ASP A 97 16.28 -38.70 -16.53
CA ASP A 97 16.91 -38.79 -17.84
C ASP A 97 15.80 -38.89 -18.89
N ASN A 98 15.46 -37.76 -19.53
CA ASN A 98 14.52 -37.73 -20.65
C ASN A 98 15.26 -38.21 -21.92
N PRO A 99 14.96 -39.41 -22.48
CA PRO A 99 15.66 -39.95 -23.63
C PRO A 99 15.36 -39.22 -24.95
N TYR A 100 14.34 -38.34 -24.96
CA TYR A 100 13.97 -37.52 -26.12
C TYR A 100 14.71 -36.19 -26.18
N LEU A 101 15.53 -35.87 -25.17
CA LEU A 101 16.38 -34.69 -25.16
C LEU A 101 17.77 -35.06 -25.69
N HIS A 102 18.03 -34.73 -26.95
CA HIS A 102 19.34 -34.96 -27.57
C HIS A 102 20.34 -33.92 -27.05
N ASP A 103 21.16 -34.34 -26.07
CA ASP A 103 22.19 -33.53 -25.44
C ASP A 103 23.31 -33.25 -26.46
N ASN A 104 23.26 -32.06 -27.06
CA ASN A 104 24.21 -31.47 -28.00
C ASN A 104 24.22 -32.09 -29.41
N VAL A 105 23.31 -31.60 -30.25
CA VAL A 105 23.50 -31.65 -31.70
C VAL A 105 24.46 -30.50 -32.07
N ASP A 106 25.63 -30.83 -32.62
CA ASP A 106 26.73 -29.90 -32.98
C ASP A 106 26.34 -28.79 -33.96
#